data_AF-A0A5R2MXK9-F1
#
_entry.id   AF-A0A5R2MXK9-F1
#
_cell.length_a   1.000
_cell.length_b   1.000
_cell.length_c   1.000
_cell.angle_alpha   90.00
_cell.angle_beta   90.00
_cell.angle_gamma   90.00
#
_symmetry.space_group_name_H-M   'P 1'
#
loop_
_entity.id
_entity.type
_entity.pdbx_description
1 polymer ?
#
loop_
_entity_poly.entity_id
_entity_poly.type
_entity_poly.pdbx_seq_one_letter_code
_entity_poly.pdbx_strand_id
1 'polypeptide(L)'
;MYLVQILLPRSDNQGEPFPRTDFDRVKEELTARFDGVTAYLQAPAEGLWKDGGETDRDDIVVFEVMTPKVEASEWQRRRSDLER
;
A
#
# COMPACT_ATOMS: atom_id res chain seq x y z
N MET A 1 -12.37 16.80 -2.53
CA MET A 1 -12.17 15.42 -3.00
C MET A 1 -10.68 15.17 -3.01
N TYR A 2 -10.22 14.11 -2.35
CA TYR A 2 -8.82 13.80 -2.16
C TYR A 2 -8.54 12.40 -2.69
N LEU A 3 -7.42 12.24 -3.38
CA LEU A 3 -6.86 10.93 -3.72
C LEU A 3 -5.93 10.53 -2.57
N VAL A 4 -6.15 9.34 -2.00
CA VAL A 4 -5.22 8.73 -1.06
C VAL A 4 -4.57 7.53 -1.73
N GLN A 5 -3.24 7.55 -1.79
CA GLN A 5 -2.42 6.46 -2.30
C GLN A 5 -1.79 5.71 -1.11
N ILE A 6 -1.94 4.40 -1.09
CA ILE A 6 -1.37 3.50 -0.08
C ILE A 6 -0.35 2.63 -0.78
N LEU A 7 0.91 2.72 -0.36
CA LEU A 7 2.02 1.97 -0.91
C LEU A 7 2.38 0.88 0.10
N LEU A 8 2.25 -0.38 -0.30
CA LEU A 8 2.59 -1.53 0.54
C LEU A 8 3.75 -2.31 -0.09
N PRO A 9 4.76 -2.70 0.70
CA PRO A 9 5.83 -3.56 0.21
C PRO A 9 5.27 -4.95 -0.11
N ARG A 10 5.89 -5.66 -1.06
CA ARG A 10 5.52 -7.05 -1.38
C ARG A 10 6.24 -8.10 -0.55
N SER A 11 7.26 -7.70 0.19
CA SER A 11 8.00 -8.55 1.11
C SER A 11 8.24 -7.84 2.43
N ASP A 12 8.48 -8.61 3.48
CA ASP A 12 8.88 -8.10 4.77
C ASP A 12 10.37 -7.65 4.77
N ASN A 13 10.85 -7.20 5.93
CA ASN A 13 12.25 -6.74 6.09
C ASN A 13 13.29 -7.86 5.94
N GLN A 14 12.89 -9.12 5.88
CA GLN A 14 13.76 -10.28 5.64
C GLN A 14 13.70 -10.74 4.17
N GLY A 15 12.88 -10.08 3.33
CA GLY A 15 12.68 -10.44 1.94
C GLY A 15 11.63 -11.53 1.72
N GLU A 16 10.90 -11.96 2.76
CA GLU A 16 9.85 -12.96 2.61
C GLU A 16 8.58 -12.33 2.01
N PRO A 17 8.05 -12.86 0.89
CA PRO A 17 6.94 -12.25 0.19
C PRO A 17 5.62 -12.39 0.96
N PHE A 18 4.85 -11.30 1.03
CA PHE A 18 3.47 -11.35 1.54
C PHE A 18 2.57 -12.14 0.57
N PRO A 19 1.68 -13.01 1.10
CA PRO A 19 0.75 -13.75 0.27
C PRO A 19 -0.26 -12.81 -0.39
N ARG A 20 -0.71 -13.17 -1.60
CA ARG A 20 -1.70 -12.41 -2.38
C ARG A 20 -3.00 -12.14 -1.60
N THR A 21 -3.38 -13.07 -0.72
CA THR A 21 -4.57 -12.98 0.13
C THR A 21 -4.57 -11.76 1.04
N ASP A 22 -3.40 -11.28 1.46
CA ASP A 22 -3.29 -10.09 2.33
C ASP A 22 -3.65 -8.83 1.55
N PHE A 23 -3.17 -8.72 0.31
CA PHE A 23 -3.54 -7.63 -0.60
C PHE A 23 -5.01 -7.70 -1.02
N ASP A 24 -5.55 -8.91 -1.25
CA ASP A 24 -6.97 -9.11 -1.55
C ASP A 24 -7.84 -8.63 -0.37
N ARG A 25 -7.45 -8.93 0.87
CA ARG A 25 -8.14 -8.43 2.07
C ARG A 25 -8.10 -6.90 2.18
N VAL A 26 -6.93 -6.29 1.95
CA VAL A 26 -6.80 -4.81 1.95
C VAL A 26 -7.73 -4.20 0.89
N LYS A 27 -7.80 -4.80 -0.30
CA LYS A 27 -8.70 -4.37 -1.36
C LYS A 27 -10.17 -4.42 -0.94
N GLU A 28 -10.60 -5.52 -0.32
CA GLU A 28 -11.96 -5.69 0.17
C GLU A 28 -12.31 -4.64 1.24
N GLU A 29 -11.43 -4.41 2.21
CA GLU A 29 -11.62 -3.41 3.26
C GLU A 29 -11.71 -1.97 2.72
N LEU A 30 -10.90 -1.63 1.71
CA LEU A 30 -10.95 -0.33 1.06
C LEU A 30 -12.22 -0.16 0.23
N THR A 31 -12.64 -1.20 -0.48
CA THR A 31 -13.89 -1.21 -1.26
C THR A 31 -15.10 -1.00 -0.36
N ALA A 32 -15.16 -1.72 0.76
CA ALA A 32 -16.28 -1.64 1.71
C ALA A 32 -16.40 -0.27 2.39
N ARG A 33 -15.30 0.49 2.47
CA ARG A 33 -15.25 1.78 3.18
C ARG A 33 -15.44 2.99 2.27
N PHE A 34 -14.96 2.95 1.04
CA PHE A 34 -14.88 4.11 0.16
C PHE A 34 -15.77 4.02 -1.09
N ASP A 35 -16.68 3.04 -1.16
CA ASP A 35 -17.58 2.75 -2.29
C ASP A 35 -16.87 2.53 -3.66
N GLY A 36 -15.53 2.53 -3.68
CA GLY A 36 -14.69 2.28 -4.84
C GLY A 36 -13.20 2.36 -4.50
N VAL A 37 -12.44 1.37 -4.95
CA VAL A 37 -10.96 1.33 -4.85
C VAL A 37 -10.39 0.91 -6.20
N THR A 38 -9.33 1.57 -6.64
CA THR A 38 -8.52 1.09 -7.75
C THR A 38 -7.19 0.59 -7.19
N ALA A 39 -6.87 -0.67 -7.46
CA ALA A 39 -5.64 -1.29 -7.00
C ALA A 39 -4.74 -1.58 -8.20
N TYR A 40 -3.52 -1.06 -8.16
CA TYR A 40 -2.46 -1.37 -9.12
C TYR A 40 -1.49 -2.35 -8.47
N LEU A 41 -1.60 -3.63 -8.84
CA LEU A 41 -0.73 -4.71 -8.34
C LEU A 41 0.70 -4.65 -8.88
N GLN A 42 0.93 -3.88 -9.96
CA GLN A 42 2.24 -3.60 -10.52
C GLN A 42 2.23 -2.20 -11.11
N ALA A 43 2.50 -1.20 -10.28
CA ALA A 43 3.17 -0.01 -10.80
C ALA A 43 4.67 -0.35 -10.81
N PRO A 44 5.43 -0.11 -11.89
CA PRO A 44 6.87 -0.06 -11.78
C PRO A 44 7.19 1.22 -10.99
N ALA A 45 7.02 1.18 -9.67
CA ALA A 45 7.65 2.15 -8.81
C ALA A 45 9.08 1.63 -8.64
N GLU A 46 9.93 1.94 -9.61
CA GLU A 46 11.37 1.85 -9.43
C GLU A 46 11.75 2.86 -8.33
N GLY A 47 11.70 2.41 -7.08
CA GLY A 47 12.20 3.16 -5.93
C GLY A 47 13.72 3.18 -5.98
N LEU A 48 14.30 4.15 -6.70
CA LEU A 48 15.74 4.41 -6.65
C LEU A 48 16.10 5.04 -5.30
N TRP A 49 16.35 4.21 -4.28
CA TRP A 49 16.97 4.66 -3.04
C TRP A 49 18.48 4.77 -3.27
N LYS A 50 18.99 5.99 -3.38
CA LYS A 50 20.44 6.24 -3.36
C LYS A 50 20.91 6.36 -1.92
N ASP A 51 21.10 5.23 -1.26
CA ASP A 51 22.04 5.10 -0.15
C ASP A 51 22.98 3.93 -0.44
N GLY A 52 24.00 4.22 -1.24
CA GLY A 52 25.27 3.47 -1.31
C GLY A 52 25.21 1.95 -1.42
N GLY A 53 25.01 1.42 -2.63
CA GLY A 53 25.74 0.21 -3.06
C GLY A 53 24.94 -0.89 -3.76
N GLU A 54 23.64 -1.04 -3.50
CA GLU A 54 22.82 -2.08 -4.12
C GLU A 54 21.44 -1.53 -4.45
N THR A 55 21.05 -1.60 -5.72
CA THR A 55 19.70 -1.23 -6.16
C THR A 55 18.78 -2.41 -5.84
N ASP A 56 18.26 -2.47 -4.62
CA ASP A 56 17.20 -3.43 -4.29
C ASP A 56 15.90 -3.02 -5.01
N ARG A 57 15.36 -3.94 -5.81
CA ARG A 57 14.04 -3.77 -6.42
C ARG A 57 13.00 -4.12 -5.37
N ASP A 58 12.55 -3.13 -4.63
CA ASP A 58 11.33 -3.27 -3.84
C ASP A 58 10.12 -3.21 -4.76
N ASP A 59 9.54 -4.38 -5.06
CA ASP A 59 8.23 -4.42 -5.70
C ASP A 59 7.17 -3.94 -4.69
N ILE A 60 6.37 -2.95 -5.06
CA ILE A 60 5.29 -2.43 -4.23
C ILE A 60 3.91 -2.64 -4.86
N VAL A 61 2.88 -2.71 -4.03
CA VAL A 61 1.47 -2.64 -4.44
C VAL A 61 0.93 -1.26 -4.09
N VAL A 62 0.25 -0.62 -5.04
CA VAL A 62 -0.35 0.69 -4.85
C VAL A 62 -1.88 0.56 -4.84
N PHE A 63 -2.51 1.03 -3.77
CA PHE A 63 -3.97 1.18 -3.69
C PHE A 63 -4.34 2.65 -3.73
N GLU A 64 -5.37 2.96 -4.51
CA GLU A 64 -5.90 4.31 -4.70
C GLU A 64 -7.37 4.37 -4.30
N VAL A 65 -7.70 5.29 -3.39
CA VAL A 65 -9.08 5.58 -2.99
C VAL A 65 -9.37 7.07 -3.08
N MET A 66 -10.58 7.38 -3.55
CA MET A 66 -11.10 8.75 -3.60
C MET A 66 -12.00 8.99 -2.37
N THR A 67 -11.71 10.04 -1.61
CA THR A 67 -12.49 10.38 -0.40
C THR A 67 -12.82 11.87 -0.34
N PRO A 68 -13.98 12.28 0.19
CA PRO A 68 -14.31 13.70 0.38
C PRO A 68 -13.43 14.39 1.43
N LYS A 69 -12.84 13.63 2.37
CA LYS A 69 -12.01 14.15 3.48
C LYS A 69 -10.90 13.19 3.89
N VAL A 70 -9.81 13.73 4.40
CA VAL A 70 -8.65 12.97 4.89
C VAL A 70 -8.51 13.20 6.39
N GLU A 71 -8.85 12.19 7.19
CA GLU A 71 -8.74 12.23 8.65
C GLU A 71 -7.44 11.54 9.09
N ALA A 72 -6.45 12.28 9.59
CA ALA A 72 -5.14 11.72 9.92
C ALA A 72 -5.21 10.53 10.90
N SER A 73 -6.12 10.60 11.88
CA SER A 73 -6.28 9.53 12.87
C SER A 73 -6.75 8.20 12.28
N GLU A 74 -7.50 8.24 11.17
CA GLU A 74 -7.96 7.06 10.45
C GLU A 74 -6.79 6.34 9.75
N TRP A 75 -5.94 7.11 9.08
CA TRP A 75 -4.77 6.59 8.38
C TRP A 75 -3.69 6.10 9.34
N GLN A 76 -3.52 6.75 10.49
CA GLN A 76 -2.64 6.26 11.56
C GLN A 76 -3.11 4.90 12.10
N ARG A 77 -4.41 4.74 12.39
CA ARG A 77 -4.96 3.45 12.82
C ARG A 77 -4.74 2.38 11.76
N ARG A 78 -5.07 2.67 10.49
CA ARG A 78 -4.87 1.72 9.39
C ARG A 78 -3.41 1.30 9.26
N ARG A 79 -2.46 2.24 9.38
CA ARG A 79 -1.03 1.93 9.37
C ARG A 79 -0.68 0.96 10.51
N SER A 80 -1.11 1.24 11.73
CA SER A 80 -0.85 0.35 12.87
C SER A 80 -1.49 -1.03 12.73
N ASP A 81 -2.64 -1.14 12.05
CA ASP A 81 -3.28 -2.43 11.78
C ASP A 81 -2.52 -3.24 10.72
N LEU A 82 -1.85 -2.58 9.76
CA LEU A 82 -1.03 -3.22 8.72
C LEU A 82 0.38 -3.59 9.21
N GLU A 83 0.89 -2.91 10.23
CA GLU A 83 2.21 -3.19 10.84
C GLU A 83 2.19 -4.35 11.84
N ARG A 84 1.04 -5.01 12.03
CA ARG A 84 0.82 -6.13 12.96
C ARG A 84 0.92 -7.48 12.26
#